data_AF-A0A527X3Y4-F1
#
_entry.id   AF-A0A527X3Y4-F1
#
_cell.length_a   1.000
_cell.length_b   1.000
_cell.length_c   1.000
_cell.angle_alpha   90.00
_cell.angle_beta   90.00
_cell.angle_gamma   90.00
#
_symmetry.space_group_name_H-M   'P 1'
#
loop_
_entity.id
_entity.type
_entity.pdbx_description
1 polymer ?
#
loop_
_entity_poly.entity_id
_entity_poly.type
_entity_poly.pdbx_seq_one_letter_code
_entity_poly.pdbx_strand_id
1 'polypeptide(L)'
;EEVLPYFRRLECDLDFGGEFHGKAGPLPIRRVRRSDWSGFIRAVSRAYEQEGLHFRPDFNGEFGDGYSVVPLTNRNGHRVSAAMAYLSESVRSRRNLTILPETTVVRLAFSGRAITGVETENNFGQQSYLASNVILCAGAIHSPTILMRSGVGPAEQLTNLGIPVVADVRGVGQNLQEHPGIAVSAYLKPSDRMAPNVSGHIQMHARYSSGYNGCPSTDMAISGVAKSAWHPLGKRLGSLYLWVNRAYSTGTIVLKDRSHTVEPQVDFNWLSDKRDADRLKHGFCFMARLLKQDSLSAVALDPFPSAWNARAKQVSKVNCVNYGLTSVLALLMDSSPRLRRALISHVITDGHSISDLIKNEEHLDRFVRQNVTGNWHPTSSCKIGQASDPAAVTDPSGRVRGVSGLRIADASVMPFCPRANTNIPTIMVAEKMADAILKEDRKSSTKR
;
A
#
# COMPACT_ATOMS: atom_id res chain seq x y z
N GLU A 1 -10.99 5.63 18.84
CA GLU A 1 -10.47 6.37 20.01
C GLU A 1 -9.10 5.87 20.48
N GLU A 2 -8.93 4.60 20.85
CA GLU A 2 -7.64 4.09 21.40
C GLU A 2 -6.39 4.30 20.53
N VAL A 3 -6.55 4.37 19.21
CA VAL A 3 -5.44 4.57 18.27
C VAL A 3 -5.17 6.03 17.95
N LEU A 4 -6.12 6.93 18.25
CA LEU A 4 -6.03 8.35 17.92
C LEU A 4 -4.83 9.05 18.57
N PRO A 5 -4.49 8.82 19.87
CA PRO A 5 -3.30 9.41 20.47
C PRO A 5 -2.01 9.08 19.72
N TYR A 6 -1.92 7.88 19.12
CA TYR A 6 -0.73 7.45 18.38
C TYR A 6 -0.66 8.05 16.97
N PHE A 7 -1.81 8.24 16.29
CA PHE A 7 -1.86 9.04 15.06
C PHE A 7 -1.45 10.49 15.29
N ARG A 8 -1.89 11.11 16.40
CA ARG A 8 -1.48 12.47 16.76
C ARG A 8 -0.01 12.54 17.18
N ARG A 9 0.53 11.49 17.80
CA ARG A 9 1.93 11.47 18.26
C ARG A 9 2.93 11.40 17.10
N LEU A 10 2.62 10.62 16.05
CA LEU A 10 3.54 10.44 14.93
C LEU A 10 3.64 11.67 14.02
N GLU A 11 2.65 12.55 14.01
CA GLU A 11 2.54 13.61 13.00
C GLU A 11 2.77 15.04 13.51
N CYS A 12 3.23 15.87 12.58
CA CYS A 12 3.20 17.32 12.61
C CYS A 12 2.47 17.75 11.33
N ASP A 13 1.15 17.90 11.40
CA ASP A 13 0.36 18.39 10.27
C ASP A 13 0.59 19.91 10.11
N LEU A 14 1.00 20.30 8.91
CA LEU A 14 1.37 21.66 8.55
C LEU A 14 0.19 22.45 7.97
N ASP A 15 -0.92 21.79 7.62
CA ASP A 15 -2.10 22.41 7.03
C ASP A 15 -3.30 22.45 7.99
N PHE A 16 -3.44 21.44 8.87
CA PHE A 16 -4.57 21.30 9.78
C PHE A 16 -4.16 21.19 11.25
N GLY A 17 -5.09 21.52 12.13
CA GLY A 17 -5.01 21.29 13.57
C GLY A 17 -6.35 20.76 14.09
N GLY A 18 -6.52 20.75 15.41
CA GLY A 18 -7.75 20.29 16.05
C GLY A 18 -7.61 18.93 16.71
N GLU A 19 -8.74 18.29 17.01
CA GLU A 19 -8.78 17.09 17.84
C GLU A 19 -8.10 15.88 17.19
N PHE A 20 -8.18 15.77 15.86
CA PHE A 20 -7.62 14.63 15.14
C PHE A 20 -6.14 14.75 14.79
N HIS A 21 -5.54 15.93 15.00
CA HIS A 21 -4.20 16.23 14.47
C HIS A 21 -3.11 16.40 15.53
N GLY A 22 -1.92 15.97 15.18
CA GLY A 22 -0.65 16.23 15.85
C GLY A 22 0.09 17.46 15.29
N LYS A 23 0.79 18.20 16.16
CA LYS A 23 1.60 19.37 15.76
C LYS A 23 3.10 19.24 16.06
N ALA A 24 3.50 18.16 16.73
CA ALA A 24 4.86 18.03 17.28
C ALA A 24 5.52 16.69 16.95
N GLY A 25 4.81 15.78 16.27
CA GLY A 25 5.35 14.50 15.86
C GLY A 25 6.44 14.64 14.79
N PRO A 26 7.26 13.59 14.61
CA PRO A 26 8.43 13.67 13.74
C PRO A 26 8.08 13.67 12.24
N LEU A 27 6.87 13.28 11.84
CA LEU A 27 6.45 13.24 10.43
C LEU A 27 5.75 14.53 10.01
N PRO A 28 6.38 15.37 9.16
CA PRO A 28 5.71 16.55 8.62
C PRO A 28 4.68 16.12 7.56
N ILE A 29 3.42 16.42 7.80
CA ILE A 29 2.32 16.13 6.88
C ILE A 29 1.87 17.41 6.21
N ARG A 30 1.76 17.38 4.88
CA ARG A 30 1.23 18.49 4.07
C ARG A 30 0.48 17.99 2.85
N ARG A 31 -0.38 18.81 2.29
CA ARG A 31 -1.17 18.51 1.10
C ARG A 31 -0.67 19.34 -0.08
N VAL A 32 -0.91 18.84 -1.29
CA VAL A 32 -0.71 19.60 -2.52
C VAL A 32 -1.74 20.73 -2.56
N ARG A 33 -1.31 21.93 -2.95
CA ARG A 33 -2.21 23.07 -3.07
C ARG A 33 -3.08 22.90 -4.31
N ARG A 34 -4.36 23.30 -4.23
CA ARG A 34 -5.28 23.30 -5.38
C ARG A 34 -4.75 24.11 -6.57
N SER A 35 -3.95 25.15 -6.31
CA SER A 35 -3.26 25.93 -7.35
C SER A 35 -2.33 25.07 -8.23
N ASP A 36 -1.81 23.98 -7.67
CA ASP A 36 -0.83 23.12 -8.31
C ASP A 36 -1.50 21.94 -9.07
N TRP A 37 -2.83 21.85 -9.04
CA TRP A 37 -3.58 20.85 -9.81
C TRP A 37 -3.41 21.05 -11.32
N SER A 38 -3.28 19.95 -12.05
CA SER A 38 -3.31 19.98 -13.53
C SER A 38 -4.72 20.33 -14.05
N GLY A 39 -4.82 20.68 -15.34
CA GLY A 39 -6.11 20.85 -16.00
C GLY A 39 -6.96 19.58 -15.92
N PHE A 40 -6.32 18.42 -16.10
CA PHE A 40 -6.95 17.11 -15.91
C PHE A 40 -7.54 16.94 -14.51
N ILE A 41 -6.79 17.25 -13.44
CA ILE A 41 -7.27 17.05 -12.07
C ILE A 41 -8.37 18.04 -11.69
N ARG A 42 -8.32 19.27 -12.20
CA ARG A 42 -9.44 20.21 -12.10
C ARG A 42 -10.70 19.67 -12.80
N ALA A 43 -10.56 19.06 -13.97
CA ALA A 43 -11.68 18.40 -14.64
C ALA A 43 -12.24 17.23 -13.84
N VAL A 44 -11.38 16.36 -13.28
CA VAL A 44 -11.80 15.26 -12.39
C VAL A 44 -12.58 15.81 -11.19
N SER A 45 -12.15 16.90 -10.57
CA SER A 45 -12.89 17.52 -9.45
C SER A 45 -14.31 17.92 -9.83
N ARG A 46 -14.50 18.53 -11.00
CA ARG A 46 -15.82 18.90 -11.51
C ARG A 46 -16.69 17.68 -11.79
N ALA A 47 -16.07 16.61 -12.31
CA ALA A 47 -16.77 15.36 -12.56
C ALA A 47 -17.27 14.70 -11.26
N TYR A 48 -16.48 14.78 -10.18
CA TYR A 48 -16.89 14.32 -8.86
C TYR A 48 -18.04 15.15 -8.28
N GLU A 49 -18.00 16.48 -8.39
CA GLU A 49 -19.11 17.33 -7.93
C GLU A 49 -20.43 16.98 -8.65
N GLN A 50 -20.38 16.65 -9.94
CA GLN A 50 -21.55 16.22 -10.72
C GLN A 50 -22.12 14.86 -10.28
N GLU A 51 -21.29 14.00 -9.67
CA GLU A 51 -21.71 12.72 -9.10
C GLU A 51 -22.05 12.82 -7.60
N GLY A 52 -22.11 14.05 -7.04
CA GLY A 52 -22.41 14.29 -5.63
C GLY A 52 -21.26 13.96 -4.66
N LEU A 53 -20.05 13.73 -5.18
CA LEU A 53 -18.85 13.59 -4.37
C LEU A 53 -18.27 14.98 -4.13
N HIS A 54 -18.53 15.53 -2.94
CA HIS A 54 -18.10 16.88 -2.58
C HIS A 54 -16.66 16.93 -2.06
N PHE A 55 -16.02 18.10 -2.24
CA PHE A 55 -14.69 18.32 -1.70
C PHE A 55 -14.69 18.30 -0.17
N ARG A 56 -13.77 17.52 0.41
CA ARG A 56 -13.42 17.56 1.82
C ARG A 56 -11.97 18.00 1.96
N PRO A 57 -11.69 19.08 2.69
CA PRO A 57 -10.33 19.61 2.79
C PRO A 57 -9.38 18.64 3.53
N ASP A 58 -9.90 17.82 4.44
CA ASP A 58 -9.08 16.95 5.28
C ASP A 58 -9.65 15.54 5.48
N PHE A 59 -9.12 14.58 4.73
CA PHE A 59 -9.47 13.16 4.84
C PHE A 59 -8.99 12.44 6.10
N ASN A 60 -8.16 13.08 6.93
CA ASN A 60 -7.69 12.52 8.19
C ASN A 60 -8.49 13.03 9.40
N GLY A 61 -9.21 14.15 9.27
CA GLY A 61 -10.11 14.71 10.28
C GLY A 61 -11.60 14.63 9.93
N GLU A 62 -11.96 14.41 8.67
CA GLU A 62 -13.34 14.21 8.23
C GLU A 62 -13.56 12.79 7.67
N PHE A 63 -14.48 12.07 8.30
CA PHE A 63 -14.84 10.71 7.89
C PHE A 63 -16.09 10.72 7.01
N GLY A 64 -15.97 10.21 5.78
CA GLY A 64 -17.10 10.08 4.87
C GLY A 64 -16.69 10.08 3.41
N ASP A 65 -17.70 10.00 2.54
CA ASP A 65 -17.53 10.06 1.09
C ASP A 65 -17.19 11.48 0.64
N GLY A 66 -16.42 11.59 -0.43
CA GLY A 66 -16.00 12.87 -1.02
C GLY A 66 -14.67 12.74 -1.77
N TYR A 67 -14.11 13.87 -2.19
CA TYR A 67 -12.75 13.94 -2.74
C TYR A 67 -11.89 14.97 -2.01
N SER A 68 -10.58 14.73 -2.01
CA SER A 68 -9.59 15.54 -1.30
C SER A 68 -8.22 15.40 -1.94
N VAL A 69 -7.23 16.01 -1.30
CA VAL A 69 -5.81 15.83 -1.60
C VAL A 69 -5.22 14.85 -0.59
N VAL A 70 -4.40 13.94 -1.07
CA VAL A 70 -3.71 12.99 -0.19
C VAL A 70 -2.69 13.74 0.66
N PRO A 71 -2.69 13.55 1.98
CA PRO A 71 -1.62 14.04 2.83
C PRO A 71 -0.31 13.34 2.47
N LEU A 72 0.74 14.12 2.27
CA LEU A 72 2.08 13.68 1.92
C LEU A 72 3.03 13.91 3.10
N THR A 73 3.87 12.93 3.40
CA THR A 73 4.96 13.10 4.36
C THR A 73 6.14 13.79 3.68
N ASN A 74 6.22 15.11 3.84
CA ASN A 74 7.13 15.95 3.08
C ASN A 74 7.52 17.21 3.84
N ARG A 75 8.79 17.62 3.70
CA ARG A 75 9.31 18.91 4.17
C ARG A 75 10.01 19.60 3.00
N ASN A 76 9.62 20.84 2.72
CA ASN A 76 10.24 21.68 1.69
C ASN A 76 10.30 21.03 0.29
N GLY A 77 9.28 20.26 -0.10
CA GLY A 77 9.24 19.57 -1.39
C GLY A 77 9.93 18.21 -1.40
N HIS A 78 10.63 17.82 -0.33
CA HIS A 78 11.33 16.55 -0.22
C HIS A 78 10.59 15.54 0.68
N ARG A 79 10.58 14.27 0.27
CA ARG A 79 10.05 13.17 1.07
C ARG A 79 10.78 13.11 2.41
N VAL A 80 10.01 12.91 3.49
CA VAL A 80 10.56 12.52 4.80
C VAL A 80 10.15 11.07 5.06
N SER A 81 11.12 10.16 5.13
CA SER A 81 10.87 8.74 5.45
C SER A 81 10.77 8.53 6.96
N ALA A 82 10.24 7.38 7.39
CA ALA A 82 10.25 6.99 8.80
C ALA A 82 11.68 6.94 9.37
N ALA A 83 12.67 6.49 8.57
CA ALA A 83 14.07 6.51 8.98
C ALA A 83 14.61 7.93 9.20
N MET A 84 14.27 8.89 8.34
CA MET A 84 14.67 10.29 8.53
C MET A 84 13.99 10.91 9.76
N ALA A 85 12.73 10.56 9.99
CA ALA A 85 11.90 11.10 11.07
C ALA A 85 12.27 10.53 12.45
N TYR A 86 12.42 9.21 12.57
CA TYR A 86 12.63 8.52 13.85
C TYR A 86 14.09 8.17 14.13
N LEU A 87 14.93 8.05 13.09
CA LEU A 87 16.39 7.83 13.23
C LEU A 87 17.14 9.10 12.80
N SER A 88 16.80 10.22 13.44
CA SER A 88 17.52 11.47 13.27
C SER A 88 18.98 11.33 13.69
N GLU A 89 19.82 12.29 13.31
CA GLU A 89 21.24 12.32 13.71
C GLU A 89 21.41 12.19 15.23
N SER A 90 20.61 12.94 16.00
CA SER A 90 20.61 12.85 17.46
C SER A 90 20.27 11.44 17.97
N VAL A 91 19.33 10.73 17.33
CA VAL A 91 18.98 9.36 17.70
C VAL A 91 20.09 8.39 17.34
N ARG A 92 20.68 8.53 16.14
CA ARG A 92 21.81 7.71 15.68
C ARG A 92 23.06 7.86 16.53
N SER A 93 23.25 9.03 17.15
CA SER A 93 24.39 9.31 18.04
C SER A 93 24.28 8.67 19.43
N ARG A 94 23.11 8.12 19.79
CA ARG A 94 22.90 7.51 21.10
C ARG A 94 23.73 6.23 21.23
N ARG A 95 24.57 6.15 22.28
CA ARG A 95 25.45 5.00 22.54
C ARG A 95 24.73 3.67 22.77
N ASN A 96 23.44 3.72 23.10
CA ASN A 96 22.60 2.55 23.32
C ASN A 96 21.80 2.12 22.07
N LEU A 97 22.10 2.66 20.89
CA LEU A 97 21.51 2.26 19.62
C LEU A 97 22.61 1.80 18.66
N THR A 98 22.52 0.54 18.22
CA THR A 98 23.35 0.01 17.15
C THR A 98 22.49 -0.19 15.90
N ILE A 99 22.94 0.30 14.75
CA ILE A 99 22.28 0.12 13.46
C ILE A 99 23.19 -0.72 12.58
N LEU A 100 22.67 -1.86 12.13
CA LEU A 100 23.37 -2.80 11.25
C LEU A 100 22.71 -2.76 9.87
N PRO A 101 23.16 -1.87 8.93
CA PRO A 101 22.67 -1.90 7.56
C PRO A 101 23.16 -3.17 6.85
N GLU A 102 22.56 -3.49 5.70
CA GLU A 102 22.99 -4.61 4.84
C GLU A 102 23.13 -5.95 5.59
N THR A 103 22.30 -6.14 6.62
CA THR A 103 22.31 -7.30 7.51
C THR A 103 20.93 -7.95 7.46
N THR A 104 20.87 -9.17 6.95
CA THR A 104 19.63 -9.92 6.76
C THR A 104 19.39 -10.83 7.95
N VAL A 105 18.18 -10.83 8.51
CA VAL A 105 17.79 -11.82 9.53
C VAL A 105 17.56 -13.17 8.87
N VAL A 106 18.34 -14.17 9.28
CA VAL A 106 18.24 -15.55 8.79
C VAL A 106 17.11 -16.27 9.53
N ARG A 107 17.24 -16.33 10.86
CA ARG A 107 16.28 -16.95 11.77
C ARG A 107 16.35 -16.37 13.18
N LEU A 108 15.35 -16.68 13.98
CA LEU A 108 15.31 -16.42 15.42
C LEU A 108 15.88 -17.62 16.18
N ALA A 109 16.45 -17.37 17.35
CA ALA A 109 16.96 -18.40 18.25
C ALA A 109 16.06 -18.56 19.48
N PHE A 110 15.84 -19.81 19.89
CA PHE A 110 14.98 -20.15 21.03
C PHE A 110 15.66 -21.16 21.97
N SER A 111 15.31 -21.08 23.26
CA SER A 111 15.47 -22.16 24.22
C SER A 111 14.07 -22.60 24.69
N GLY A 112 13.65 -23.79 24.25
CA GLY A 112 12.23 -24.18 24.33
C GLY A 112 11.36 -23.19 23.56
N ARG A 113 10.49 -22.47 24.27
CA ARG A 113 9.59 -21.44 23.71
C ARG A 113 10.02 -20.00 24.01
N ALA A 114 11.16 -19.82 24.68
CA ALA A 114 11.68 -18.49 25.01
C ALA A 114 12.69 -18.03 23.97
N ILE A 115 12.53 -16.80 23.46
CA ILE A 115 13.51 -16.18 22.57
C ILE A 115 14.86 -16.05 23.30
N THR A 116 15.95 -16.31 22.59
CA THR A 116 17.32 -16.13 23.10
C THR A 116 18.18 -15.25 22.20
N GLY A 117 17.72 -14.95 20.99
CA GLY A 117 18.45 -14.08 20.09
C GLY A 117 17.97 -14.10 18.65
N VAL A 118 18.78 -13.51 17.78
CA VAL A 118 18.60 -13.48 16.33
C VAL A 118 19.89 -13.89 15.65
N GLU A 119 19.74 -14.59 14.53
CA GLU A 119 20.85 -14.92 13.64
C GLU A 119 20.72 -14.11 12.36
N THR A 120 21.84 -13.57 11.93
CA THR A 120 21.90 -12.66 10.78
C THR A 120 23.01 -13.05 9.84
N GLU A 121 22.92 -12.60 8.60
CA GLU A 121 23.95 -12.75 7.58
C GLU A 121 24.21 -11.41 6.89
N ASN A 122 25.48 -11.11 6.67
CA ASN A 122 25.93 -9.97 5.87
C ASN A 122 27.15 -10.38 5.02
N ASN A 123 27.79 -9.42 4.36
CA ASN A 123 28.96 -9.68 3.50
C ASN A 123 30.17 -10.28 4.26
N PHE A 124 30.18 -10.25 5.60
CA PHE A 124 31.21 -10.83 6.46
C PHE A 124 30.83 -12.20 7.02
N GLY A 125 29.68 -12.75 6.60
CA GLY A 125 29.18 -14.06 7.03
C GLY A 125 28.08 -13.98 8.08
N GLN A 126 27.85 -15.11 8.77
CA GLN A 126 26.79 -15.24 9.75
C GLN A 126 27.24 -14.79 11.15
N GLN A 127 26.32 -14.15 11.86
CA GLN A 127 26.52 -13.65 13.23
C GLN A 127 25.27 -13.90 14.08
N SER A 128 25.49 -14.16 15.37
CA SER A 128 24.41 -14.36 16.35
C SER A 128 24.42 -13.26 17.39
N TYR A 129 23.24 -12.71 17.67
CA TYR A 129 23.03 -11.65 18.66
C TYR A 129 22.09 -12.15 19.76
N LEU A 130 22.56 -12.13 21.00
CA LEU A 130 21.75 -12.54 22.16
C LEU A 130 20.73 -11.46 22.51
N ALA A 131 19.47 -11.86 22.69
CA ALA A 131 18.39 -10.98 23.09
C ALA A 131 17.28 -11.77 23.80
N SER A 132 16.80 -11.26 24.93
CA SER A 132 15.62 -11.77 25.62
C SER A 132 14.31 -11.15 25.15
N ASN A 133 14.40 -10.09 24.33
CA ASN A 133 13.28 -9.42 23.69
C ASN A 133 13.63 -9.10 22.24
N VAL A 134 12.81 -9.58 21.30
CA VAL A 134 12.94 -9.35 19.86
C VAL A 134 11.63 -8.76 19.33
N ILE A 135 11.73 -7.75 18.48
CA ILE A 135 10.59 -7.14 17.79
C ILE A 135 10.79 -7.32 16.28
N LEU A 136 9.88 -8.02 15.62
CA LEU A 136 9.85 -8.17 14.17
C LEU A 136 9.12 -6.98 13.53
N CYS A 137 9.80 -6.35 12.59
CA CYS A 137 9.27 -5.26 11.75
C CYS A 137 9.65 -5.47 10.27
N ALA A 138 9.67 -6.72 9.81
CA ALA A 138 10.06 -7.08 8.45
C ALA A 138 8.92 -6.94 7.42
N GLY A 139 7.77 -6.43 7.85
CA GLY A 139 6.61 -6.16 7.01
C GLY A 139 5.71 -7.38 6.83
N ALA A 140 4.55 -7.16 6.22
CA ALA A 140 3.51 -8.18 6.08
C ALA A 140 3.91 -9.41 5.24
N ILE A 141 4.95 -9.31 4.43
CA ILE A 141 5.44 -10.47 3.67
C ILE A 141 6.50 -11.22 4.48
N HIS A 142 7.53 -10.54 4.98
CA HIS A 142 8.70 -11.22 5.52
C HIS A 142 8.65 -11.49 7.03
N SER A 143 7.85 -10.77 7.82
CA SER A 143 7.64 -11.10 9.24
C SER A 143 7.07 -12.53 9.44
N PRO A 144 5.98 -12.95 8.77
CA PRO A 144 5.54 -14.35 8.86
C PRO A 144 6.57 -15.33 8.30
N THR A 145 7.31 -14.98 7.26
CA THR A 145 8.37 -15.84 6.70
C THR A 145 9.49 -16.10 7.69
N ILE A 146 9.96 -15.07 8.42
CA ILE A 146 10.96 -15.22 9.47
C ILE A 146 10.42 -16.07 10.61
N LEU A 147 9.17 -15.86 11.05
CA LEU A 147 8.52 -16.70 12.06
C LEU A 147 8.53 -18.18 11.65
N MET A 148 8.04 -18.48 10.44
CA MET A 148 7.97 -19.85 9.94
C MET A 148 9.35 -20.49 9.84
N ARG A 149 10.35 -19.80 9.26
CA ARG A 149 11.72 -20.33 9.17
C ARG A 149 12.36 -20.57 10.55
N SER A 150 11.85 -19.89 11.58
CA SER A 150 12.32 -20.02 12.96
C SER A 150 11.49 -21.01 13.79
N GLY A 151 10.60 -21.78 13.16
CA GLY A 151 9.81 -22.81 13.83
C GLY A 151 8.48 -22.33 14.42
N VAL A 152 8.03 -21.11 14.13
CA VAL A 152 6.76 -20.55 14.62
C VAL A 152 5.79 -20.36 13.46
N GLY A 153 4.78 -21.21 13.35
CA GLY A 153 3.85 -21.19 12.22
C GLY A 153 3.05 -22.49 12.08
N PRO A 154 2.40 -22.74 10.93
CA PRO A 154 1.61 -23.95 10.72
C PRO A 154 2.48 -25.22 10.79
N ALA A 155 2.29 -26.05 11.81
CA ALA A 155 3.20 -27.17 12.11
C ALA A 155 3.42 -28.16 10.96
N GLU A 156 2.37 -28.45 10.18
CA GLU A 156 2.43 -29.35 9.02
C GLU A 156 3.41 -28.82 7.96
N GLN A 157 3.29 -27.55 7.60
CA GLN A 157 4.20 -26.91 6.64
C GLN A 157 5.64 -26.92 7.12
N LEU A 158 5.87 -26.60 8.40
CA LEU A 158 7.21 -26.57 8.98
C LEU A 158 7.85 -27.96 8.96
N THR A 159 7.08 -28.98 9.37
CA THR A 159 7.51 -30.38 9.37
C THR A 159 7.87 -30.85 7.96
N ASN A 160 7.06 -30.51 6.94
CA ASN A 160 7.30 -30.87 5.54
C ASN A 160 8.61 -30.27 4.98
N LEU A 161 9.08 -29.15 5.55
CA LEU A 161 10.35 -28.51 5.18
C LEU A 161 11.51 -28.90 6.11
N GLY A 162 11.30 -29.82 7.05
CA GLY A 162 12.30 -30.23 8.04
C GLY A 162 12.68 -29.13 9.02
N ILE A 163 11.77 -28.18 9.28
CA ILE A 163 11.95 -27.09 10.27
C ILE A 163 11.40 -27.57 11.62
N PRO A 164 12.21 -27.60 12.69
CA PRO A 164 11.71 -27.94 14.03
C PRO A 164 10.59 -26.99 14.48
N VAL A 165 9.48 -27.55 14.94
CA VAL A 165 8.33 -26.78 15.41
C VAL A 165 8.58 -26.29 16.84
N VAL A 166 8.74 -24.98 16.99
CA VAL A 166 8.79 -24.29 18.30
C VAL A 166 7.37 -24.04 18.82
N ALA A 167 6.48 -23.57 17.95
CA ALA A 167 5.07 -23.34 18.26
C ALA A 167 4.19 -23.49 17.02
N ASP A 168 3.12 -24.29 17.12
CA ASP A 168 2.07 -24.37 16.10
C ASP A 168 1.17 -23.12 16.20
N VAL A 169 1.39 -22.16 15.30
CA VAL A 169 0.60 -20.93 15.21
C VAL A 169 0.03 -20.84 13.80
N ARG A 170 -1.11 -21.51 13.61
CA ARG A 170 -1.74 -21.72 12.30
C ARG A 170 -2.09 -20.42 11.55
N GLY A 171 -2.27 -19.32 12.26
CA GLY A 171 -2.55 -18.01 11.65
C GLY A 171 -1.36 -17.35 10.97
N VAL A 172 -0.12 -17.80 11.20
CA VAL A 172 1.07 -17.19 10.59
C VAL A 172 1.04 -17.38 9.08
N GLY A 173 1.17 -16.27 8.35
CA GLY A 173 1.12 -16.24 6.89
C GLY A 173 -0.30 -16.32 6.31
N GLN A 174 -1.33 -16.42 7.14
CA GLN A 174 -2.74 -16.42 6.71
C GLN A 174 -3.33 -15.01 6.72
N ASN A 175 -4.51 -14.81 6.11
CA ASN A 175 -5.21 -13.52 6.14
C ASN A 175 -4.41 -12.37 5.49
N LEU A 176 -3.54 -12.67 4.52
CA LEU A 176 -2.84 -11.62 3.77
C LEU A 176 -3.87 -10.76 3.03
N GLN A 177 -3.89 -9.47 3.31
CA GLN A 177 -4.81 -8.51 2.67
C GLN A 177 -4.03 -7.39 2.00
N GLU A 178 -4.65 -6.81 0.98
CA GLU A 178 -4.14 -5.73 0.14
C GLU A 178 -5.35 -4.97 -0.44
N HIS A 179 -5.13 -3.82 -1.06
CA HIS A 179 -6.13 -3.14 -1.87
C HIS A 179 -6.03 -3.59 -3.33
N PRO A 180 -6.94 -4.45 -3.83
CA PRO A 180 -6.99 -4.78 -5.25
C PRO A 180 -7.56 -3.61 -6.03
N GLY A 181 -6.89 -3.22 -7.12
CA GLY A 181 -7.22 -2.06 -7.92
C GLY A 181 -7.10 -2.26 -9.41
N ILE A 182 -7.70 -1.32 -10.15
CA ILE A 182 -7.74 -1.28 -11.60
C ILE A 182 -7.71 0.17 -12.08
N ALA A 183 -7.16 0.43 -13.27
CA ALA A 183 -7.04 1.78 -13.81
C ALA A 183 -7.69 1.93 -15.18
N VAL A 184 -8.14 3.15 -15.43
CA VAL A 184 -8.44 3.66 -16.77
C VAL A 184 -7.56 4.88 -17.02
N SER A 185 -6.96 4.95 -18.20
CA SER A 185 -6.09 6.05 -18.60
C SER A 185 -6.63 6.76 -19.82
N ALA A 186 -6.16 7.98 -20.05
CA ALA A 186 -6.50 8.76 -21.23
C ALA A 186 -5.33 9.65 -21.63
N TYR A 187 -5.29 10.02 -22.90
CA TYR A 187 -4.35 11.04 -23.38
C TYR A 187 -4.81 12.43 -22.94
N LEU A 188 -3.90 13.21 -22.37
CA LEU A 188 -4.16 14.57 -21.92
C LEU A 188 -3.78 15.59 -22.98
N LYS A 189 -4.66 16.56 -23.22
CA LYS A 189 -4.33 17.74 -24.01
C LYS A 189 -3.10 18.47 -23.43
N PRO A 190 -2.22 19.06 -24.26
CA PRO A 190 -1.01 19.72 -23.78
C PRO A 190 -1.24 20.77 -22.69
N SER A 191 -2.29 21.60 -22.83
CA SER A 191 -2.69 22.63 -21.86
C SER A 191 -3.13 22.10 -20.50
N ASP A 192 -3.54 20.83 -20.44
CA ASP A 192 -4.18 20.22 -19.28
C ASP A 192 -3.26 19.25 -18.52
N ARG A 193 -2.04 19.06 -19.02
CA ARG A 193 -1.00 18.25 -18.39
C ARG A 193 -0.47 18.89 -17.11
N MET A 194 0.11 18.04 -16.26
CA MET A 194 0.82 18.48 -15.07
C MET A 194 1.98 19.40 -15.44
N ALA A 195 2.09 20.56 -14.79
CA ALA A 195 3.18 21.49 -15.03
C ALA A 195 4.53 20.87 -14.61
N PRO A 196 5.65 21.13 -15.33
CA PRO A 196 6.93 20.48 -15.09
C PRO A 196 7.53 20.73 -13.70
N ASN A 197 7.20 21.86 -13.07
CA ASN A 197 7.70 22.30 -11.77
C ASN A 197 6.88 21.77 -10.58
N VAL A 198 5.75 21.12 -10.82
CA VAL A 198 4.93 20.54 -9.75
C VAL A 198 5.48 19.15 -9.39
N SER A 199 5.60 18.87 -8.10
CA SER A 199 5.95 17.55 -7.58
C SER A 199 4.69 16.79 -7.14
N GLY A 200 4.74 15.46 -7.17
CA GLY A 200 3.60 14.60 -6.81
C GLY A 200 2.60 14.43 -7.97
N HIS A 201 2.70 13.29 -8.65
CA HIS A 201 1.83 12.97 -9.79
C HIS A 201 0.42 12.51 -9.38
N ILE A 202 0.25 12.04 -8.14
CA ILE A 202 -1.06 11.78 -7.55
C ILE A 202 -1.51 13.06 -6.86
N GLN A 203 -2.48 13.77 -7.44
CA GLN A 203 -2.87 15.11 -6.99
C GLN A 203 -4.21 15.15 -6.25
N MET A 204 -5.00 14.08 -6.35
CA MET A 204 -6.36 14.00 -5.80
C MET A 204 -6.71 12.56 -5.45
N HIS A 205 -7.40 12.34 -4.34
CA HIS A 205 -8.09 11.08 -4.03
C HIS A 205 -9.59 11.33 -3.83
N ALA A 206 -10.42 10.38 -4.23
CA ALA A 206 -11.79 10.25 -3.79
C ALA A 206 -11.97 8.99 -2.93
N ARG A 207 -12.90 9.05 -1.98
CA ARG A 207 -13.44 7.91 -1.25
C ARG A 207 -14.95 7.91 -1.45
N TYR A 208 -15.53 6.75 -1.69
CA TYR A 208 -16.96 6.64 -1.83
C TYR A 208 -17.46 5.27 -1.37
N SER A 209 -18.76 5.19 -1.08
CA SER A 209 -19.43 3.96 -0.70
C SER A 209 -19.98 3.24 -1.93
N SER A 210 -19.65 1.96 -2.09
CA SER A 210 -20.11 1.14 -3.22
C SER A 210 -21.61 0.85 -3.17
N GLY A 211 -22.22 0.90 -1.98
CA GLY A 211 -23.62 0.51 -1.74
C GLY A 211 -23.86 -1.00 -1.75
N TYR A 212 -22.81 -1.83 -1.86
CA TYR A 212 -22.96 -3.28 -1.85
C TYR A 212 -23.33 -3.81 -0.47
N ASN A 213 -24.25 -4.77 -0.42
CA ASN A 213 -24.67 -5.39 0.83
C ASN A 213 -23.48 -6.04 1.55
N GLY A 214 -23.42 -5.84 2.87
CA GLY A 214 -22.31 -6.32 3.70
C GLY A 214 -20.99 -5.56 3.51
N CYS A 215 -20.98 -4.40 2.86
CA CYS A 215 -19.82 -3.52 2.75
C CYS A 215 -20.05 -2.22 3.55
N PRO A 216 -19.02 -1.71 4.26
CA PRO A 216 -19.16 -0.46 5.01
C PRO A 216 -19.18 0.75 4.07
N SER A 217 -19.46 1.94 4.63
CA SER A 217 -19.22 3.19 3.92
C SER A 217 -17.75 3.37 3.52
N THR A 218 -17.46 4.27 2.58
CA THR A 218 -16.10 4.61 2.13
C THR A 218 -15.23 3.39 1.77
N ASP A 219 -15.84 2.33 1.25
CA ASP A 219 -15.19 1.05 0.94
C ASP A 219 -14.51 1.04 -0.43
N MET A 220 -14.66 2.11 -1.21
CA MET A 220 -14.01 2.34 -2.49
C MET A 220 -13.16 3.60 -2.44
N ALA A 221 -12.08 3.63 -3.23
CA ALA A 221 -11.28 4.83 -3.38
C ALA A 221 -10.70 4.94 -4.80
N ILE A 222 -10.43 6.18 -5.22
CA ILE A 222 -9.91 6.51 -6.55
C ILE A 222 -8.80 7.54 -6.41
N SER A 223 -7.67 7.33 -7.07
CA SER A 223 -6.61 8.32 -7.25
C SER A 223 -6.72 8.97 -8.62
N GLY A 224 -6.73 10.30 -8.64
CA GLY A 224 -6.46 11.10 -9.82
C GLY A 224 -4.95 11.25 -10.03
N VAL A 225 -4.45 10.60 -11.09
CA VAL A 225 -3.03 10.55 -11.43
C VAL A 225 -2.77 11.43 -12.65
N ALA A 226 -2.03 12.53 -12.46
CA ALA A 226 -1.77 13.55 -13.47
C ALA A 226 -0.65 13.20 -14.47
N LYS A 227 0.16 12.17 -14.17
CA LYS A 227 1.07 11.51 -15.12
C LYS A 227 1.24 10.03 -14.77
N SER A 228 1.11 9.13 -15.74
CA SER A 228 1.13 7.69 -15.49
C SER A 228 2.54 7.07 -15.39
N ALA A 229 3.58 7.75 -15.86
CA ALA A 229 4.98 7.28 -15.74
C ALA A 229 6.02 8.42 -15.80
N TRP A 230 7.29 8.09 -15.50
CA TRP A 230 8.41 9.05 -15.48
C TRP A 230 8.82 9.56 -16.87
N HIS A 231 8.62 8.74 -17.90
CA HIS A 231 9.10 8.95 -19.26
C HIS A 231 8.14 9.85 -20.10
N PRO A 232 8.59 10.41 -21.24
CA PRO A 232 7.82 11.36 -22.06
C PRO A 232 6.42 10.89 -22.44
N LEU A 233 6.25 9.63 -22.86
CA LEU A 233 4.92 9.06 -23.13
C LEU A 233 4.01 9.10 -21.89
N GLY A 234 4.50 8.71 -20.71
CA GLY A 234 3.71 8.71 -19.47
C GLY A 234 3.31 10.11 -19.00
N LYS A 235 4.07 11.16 -19.37
CA LYS A 235 3.71 12.56 -19.10
C LYS A 235 2.51 13.05 -19.93
N ARG A 236 2.11 12.31 -20.96
CA ARG A 236 0.92 12.58 -21.78
C ARG A 236 -0.33 11.87 -21.29
N LEU A 237 -0.19 10.96 -20.33
CA LEU A 237 -1.27 10.10 -19.88
C LEU A 237 -1.69 10.50 -18.47
N GLY A 238 -3.00 10.69 -18.28
CA GLY A 238 -3.62 10.79 -16.97
C GLY A 238 -4.40 9.53 -16.69
N SER A 239 -4.51 9.15 -15.42
CA SER A 239 -5.21 7.94 -15.00
C SER A 239 -6.17 8.21 -13.86
N LEU A 240 -7.30 7.52 -13.89
CA LEU A 240 -8.12 7.24 -12.71
C LEU A 240 -7.74 5.83 -12.27
N TYR A 241 -7.18 5.71 -11.07
CA TYR A 241 -6.82 4.42 -10.48
C TYR A 241 -7.71 4.14 -9.30
N LEU A 242 -8.56 3.12 -9.40
CA LEU A 242 -9.56 2.78 -8.41
C LEU A 242 -9.19 1.49 -7.70
N TRP A 243 -9.47 1.40 -6.41
CA TRP A 243 -9.32 0.17 -5.64
C TRP A 243 -10.47 -0.06 -4.67
N VAL A 244 -10.60 -1.32 -4.28
CA VAL A 244 -11.42 -1.72 -3.13
C VAL A 244 -10.64 -1.36 -1.87
N ASN A 245 -11.09 -0.31 -1.18
CA ASN A 245 -10.46 0.25 0.01
C ASN A 245 -10.83 -0.54 1.29
N ARG A 246 -11.88 -1.36 1.24
CA ARG A 246 -12.14 -2.44 2.21
C ARG A 246 -12.32 -3.76 1.47
N ALA A 247 -11.22 -4.50 1.32
CA ALA A 247 -11.20 -5.82 0.67
C ALA A 247 -11.68 -6.92 1.62
N TYR A 248 -12.25 -8.00 1.07
CA TYR A 248 -12.63 -9.21 1.83
C TYR A 248 -11.85 -10.45 1.40
N SER A 249 -11.30 -10.44 0.18
CA SER A 249 -10.38 -11.45 -0.32
C SER A 249 -9.16 -11.52 0.61
N THR A 250 -8.78 -12.74 0.97
CA THR A 250 -7.60 -13.01 1.79
C THR A 250 -6.71 -14.01 1.10
N GLY A 251 -5.42 -13.72 1.13
CA GLY A 251 -4.35 -14.54 0.60
C GLY A 251 -3.57 -15.27 1.68
N THR A 252 -2.47 -15.88 1.24
CA THR A 252 -1.55 -16.65 2.07
C THR A 252 -0.09 -16.39 1.71
N ILE A 253 0.79 -16.67 2.67
CA ILE A 253 2.24 -16.70 2.51
C ILE A 253 2.71 -18.06 2.98
N VAL A 254 3.41 -18.77 2.09
CA VAL A 254 3.83 -20.15 2.28
C VAL A 254 5.34 -20.23 2.07
N LEU A 255 6.07 -20.85 2.99
CA LEU A 255 7.48 -21.14 2.76
C LEU A 255 7.65 -22.14 1.63
N LYS A 256 8.57 -21.84 0.71
CA LYS A 256 9.02 -22.78 -0.31
C LYS A 256 10.22 -23.61 0.14
N ASP A 257 11.06 -23.01 0.98
CA ASP A 257 12.30 -23.58 1.47
C ASP A 257 12.61 -23.03 2.88
N ARG A 258 13.50 -23.70 3.60
CA ARG A 258 14.01 -23.27 4.92
C ARG A 258 15.10 -22.20 4.81
N SER A 259 15.73 -22.05 3.65
CA SER A 259 16.74 -21.04 3.39
C SER A 259 16.14 -19.63 3.39
N HIS A 260 16.84 -18.65 3.97
CA HIS A 260 16.44 -17.25 3.89
C HIS A 260 16.68 -16.63 2.51
N THR A 261 17.45 -17.28 1.64
CA THR A 261 17.74 -16.81 0.27
C THR A 261 16.63 -17.13 -0.73
N VAL A 262 15.66 -17.96 -0.34
CA VAL A 262 14.51 -18.33 -1.18
C VAL A 262 13.30 -17.54 -0.72
N GLU A 263 12.76 -16.71 -1.62
CA GLU A 263 11.52 -15.95 -1.36
C GLU A 263 10.32 -16.89 -1.15
N PRO A 264 9.38 -16.53 -0.26
CA PRO A 264 8.18 -17.33 -0.03
C PRO A 264 7.28 -17.33 -1.26
N GLN A 265 6.35 -18.29 -1.31
CA GLN A 265 5.18 -18.18 -2.17
C GLN A 265 4.22 -17.17 -1.55
N VAL A 266 3.92 -16.10 -2.27
CA VAL A 266 2.91 -15.12 -1.89
C VAL A 266 1.75 -15.25 -2.86
N ASP A 267 0.59 -15.62 -2.34
CA ASP A 267 -0.65 -15.61 -3.09
C ASP A 267 -1.62 -14.64 -2.42
N PHE A 268 -1.83 -13.47 -3.02
CA PHE A 268 -2.82 -12.51 -2.50
C PHE A 268 -4.26 -12.98 -2.68
N ASN A 269 -4.50 -13.95 -3.57
CA ASN A 269 -5.81 -14.50 -3.88
C ASN A 269 -6.84 -13.39 -4.19
N TRP A 270 -6.41 -12.41 -5.00
CA TRP A 270 -7.23 -11.24 -5.32
C TRP A 270 -8.55 -11.66 -5.96
N LEU A 271 -9.64 -11.04 -5.53
CA LEU A 271 -10.99 -11.24 -6.07
C LEU A 271 -11.52 -12.67 -5.88
N SER A 272 -11.00 -13.37 -4.86
CA SER A 272 -11.56 -14.63 -4.36
C SER A 272 -12.91 -14.42 -3.69
N ASP A 273 -13.11 -13.28 -3.02
CA ASP A 273 -14.42 -12.87 -2.54
C ASP A 273 -15.18 -12.11 -3.64
N LYS A 274 -16.39 -12.59 -3.96
CA LYS A 274 -17.24 -12.01 -5.00
C LYS A 274 -17.53 -10.52 -4.77
N ARG A 275 -17.61 -10.07 -3.51
CA ARG A 275 -17.84 -8.65 -3.18
C ARG A 275 -16.73 -7.76 -3.73
N ASP A 276 -15.48 -8.22 -3.73
CA ASP A 276 -14.36 -7.43 -4.26
C ASP A 276 -14.40 -7.38 -5.79
N ALA A 277 -14.67 -8.52 -6.43
CA ALA A 277 -14.77 -8.63 -7.89
C ALA A 277 -15.88 -7.72 -8.43
N ASP A 278 -17.08 -7.80 -7.85
CA ASP A 278 -18.24 -7.03 -8.31
C ASP A 278 -18.05 -5.52 -8.07
N ARG A 279 -17.48 -5.13 -6.93
CA ARG A 279 -17.17 -3.72 -6.64
C ARG A 279 -16.09 -3.15 -7.58
N LEU A 280 -15.09 -3.92 -7.98
CA LEU A 280 -14.13 -3.47 -9.00
C LEU A 280 -14.78 -3.33 -10.38
N LYS A 281 -15.63 -4.26 -10.81
CA LYS A 281 -16.37 -4.15 -12.07
C LYS A 281 -17.26 -2.89 -12.07
N HIS A 282 -18.01 -2.68 -10.99
CA HIS A 282 -18.84 -1.49 -10.84
C HIS A 282 -18.00 -0.20 -10.81
N GLY A 283 -16.86 -0.23 -10.11
CA GLY A 283 -15.89 0.86 -10.10
C GLY A 283 -15.29 1.17 -11.49
N PHE A 284 -15.00 0.15 -12.29
CA PHE A 284 -14.54 0.32 -13.67
C PHE A 284 -15.60 1.04 -14.52
N CYS A 285 -16.86 0.60 -14.43
CA CYS A 285 -17.99 1.26 -15.10
C CYS A 285 -18.18 2.71 -14.60
N PHE A 286 -17.98 2.96 -13.32
CA PHE A 286 -18.02 4.31 -12.75
C PHE A 286 -16.94 5.22 -13.35
N MET A 287 -15.68 4.78 -13.40
CA MET A 287 -14.60 5.54 -14.04
C MET A 287 -14.87 5.78 -15.53
N ALA A 288 -15.42 4.78 -16.24
CA ALA A 288 -15.81 4.92 -17.63
C ALA A 288 -16.92 5.98 -17.83
N ARG A 289 -17.87 6.09 -16.90
CA ARG A 289 -18.90 7.13 -16.91
C ARG A 289 -18.30 8.51 -16.65
N LEU A 290 -17.42 8.64 -15.65
CA LEU A 290 -16.71 9.90 -15.36
C LEU A 290 -16.01 10.44 -16.61
N LEU A 291 -15.25 9.60 -17.32
CA LEU A 291 -14.50 10.00 -18.52
C LEU A 291 -15.38 10.41 -19.71
N LYS A 292 -16.68 10.07 -19.70
CA LYS A 292 -17.64 10.49 -20.72
C LYS A 292 -18.28 11.84 -20.42
N GLN A 293 -18.24 12.32 -19.17
CA GLN A 293 -18.78 13.63 -18.84
C GLN A 293 -18.03 14.75 -19.56
N ASP A 294 -18.75 15.81 -19.95
CA ASP A 294 -18.20 16.94 -20.72
C ASP A 294 -16.97 17.57 -20.06
N SER A 295 -16.98 17.62 -18.72
CA SER A 295 -15.87 18.16 -17.93
C SER A 295 -14.55 17.43 -18.20
N LEU A 296 -14.59 16.10 -18.39
CA LEU A 296 -13.44 15.23 -18.60
C LEU A 296 -13.17 14.93 -20.07
N SER A 297 -14.19 14.66 -20.88
CA SER A 297 -14.03 14.37 -22.30
C SER A 297 -13.42 15.55 -23.07
N ALA A 298 -13.56 16.77 -22.56
CA ALA A 298 -12.91 17.96 -23.08
C ALA A 298 -11.38 17.99 -22.84
N VAL A 299 -10.82 17.24 -21.88
CA VAL A 299 -9.38 17.29 -21.52
C VAL A 299 -8.66 15.96 -21.65
N ALA A 300 -9.39 14.86 -21.45
CA ALA A 300 -8.92 13.48 -21.44
C ALA A 300 -9.46 12.75 -22.68
N LEU A 301 -8.63 12.65 -23.71
CA LEU A 301 -9.01 12.12 -25.02
C LEU A 301 -8.64 10.64 -25.15
N ASP A 302 -9.43 9.93 -25.97
CA ASP A 302 -9.22 8.54 -26.35
C ASP A 302 -8.95 7.64 -25.12
N PRO A 303 -9.88 7.57 -24.15
CA PRO A 303 -9.68 6.81 -22.91
C PRO A 303 -9.60 5.30 -23.19
N PHE A 304 -8.79 4.60 -22.40
CA PHE A 304 -8.46 3.21 -22.60
C PHE A 304 -8.24 2.45 -21.27
N PRO A 305 -8.57 1.14 -21.21
CA PRO A 305 -8.30 0.32 -20.04
C PRO A 305 -6.79 0.20 -19.81
N SER A 306 -6.33 0.41 -18.57
CA SER A 306 -4.92 0.26 -18.23
C SER A 306 -4.63 -1.17 -17.79
N ALA A 307 -3.62 -1.78 -18.40
CA ALA A 307 -3.17 -3.14 -18.12
C ALA A 307 -1.68 -3.13 -17.72
N TRP A 308 -1.32 -3.85 -16.67
CA TRP A 308 0.07 -4.00 -16.24
C TRP A 308 0.74 -5.20 -16.93
N ASN A 309 0.85 -5.13 -18.25
CA ASN A 309 1.43 -6.20 -19.08
C ASN A 309 2.98 -6.14 -19.13
N ALA A 310 3.59 -7.17 -19.72
CA ALA A 310 5.05 -7.27 -19.82
C ALA A 310 5.69 -6.08 -20.58
N ARG A 311 5.02 -5.57 -21.62
CA ARG A 311 5.48 -4.40 -22.37
C ARG A 311 5.49 -3.16 -21.48
N ALA A 312 4.38 -2.87 -20.77
CA ALA A 312 4.28 -1.76 -19.83
C ALA A 312 5.40 -1.78 -18.76
N LYS A 313 5.72 -2.96 -18.22
CA LYS A 313 6.85 -3.15 -17.30
C LYS A 313 8.20 -2.82 -17.94
N GLN A 314 8.42 -3.23 -19.19
CA GLN A 314 9.68 -3.00 -19.91
C GLN A 314 9.91 -1.51 -20.20
N VAL A 315 8.91 -0.79 -20.72
CA VAL A 315 9.03 0.67 -21.00
C VAL A 315 9.09 1.51 -19.72
N SER A 316 8.59 1.00 -18.60
CA SER A 316 8.67 1.67 -17.30
C SER A 316 10.07 1.64 -16.67
N LYS A 317 11.01 0.79 -17.12
CA LYS A 317 12.38 0.75 -16.60
C LYS A 317 13.11 2.07 -16.88
N VAL A 318 13.73 2.66 -15.87
CA VAL A 318 14.47 3.93 -15.99
C VAL A 318 15.78 3.69 -16.73
N ASN A 319 15.87 4.13 -17.98
CA ASN A 319 17.10 4.14 -18.78
C ASN A 319 16.94 5.07 -20.01
N CYS A 320 18.07 5.44 -20.63
CA CYS A 320 18.10 6.36 -21.77
C CYS A 320 17.39 5.79 -23.02
N VAL A 321 17.46 4.47 -23.24
CA VAL A 321 16.84 3.82 -24.40
C VAL A 321 15.33 3.96 -24.35
N ASN A 322 14.71 3.63 -23.22
CA ASN A 322 13.29 3.78 -22.98
C ASN A 322 12.86 5.25 -23.04
N TYR A 323 13.70 6.16 -22.55
CA TYR A 323 13.43 7.59 -22.69
C TYR A 323 13.37 8.01 -24.16
N GLY A 324 14.34 7.61 -24.98
CA GLY A 324 14.36 7.88 -26.42
C GLY A 324 13.17 7.28 -27.16
N LEU A 325 12.92 5.98 -26.97
CA LEU A 325 11.78 5.28 -27.57
C LEU A 325 10.45 5.96 -27.23
N THR A 326 10.22 6.23 -25.93
CA THR A 326 8.97 6.85 -25.48
C THR A 326 8.87 8.32 -25.85
N SER A 327 9.98 9.00 -26.21
CA SER A 327 9.97 10.34 -26.79
C SER A 327 9.40 10.34 -28.21
N VAL A 328 9.77 9.36 -29.03
CA VAL A 328 9.21 9.18 -30.37
C VAL A 328 7.72 8.87 -30.29
N LEU A 329 7.33 7.89 -29.46
CA LEU A 329 5.91 7.55 -29.25
C LEU A 329 5.09 8.75 -28.73
N ALA A 330 5.69 9.56 -27.86
CA ALA A 330 5.13 10.80 -27.38
C ALA A 330 4.82 11.81 -28.50
N LEU A 331 5.76 12.03 -29.42
CA LEU A 331 5.57 12.90 -30.58
C LEU A 331 4.45 12.38 -31.49
N LEU A 332 4.41 11.07 -31.72
CA LEU A 332 3.36 10.43 -32.53
C LEU A 332 1.97 10.54 -31.88
N MET A 333 1.87 10.48 -30.55
CA MET A 333 0.61 10.73 -29.84
C MET A 333 0.13 12.18 -29.96
N ASP A 334 1.07 13.12 -29.97
CA ASP A 334 0.77 14.55 -30.05
C ASP A 334 0.43 15.01 -31.48
N SER A 335 0.86 14.26 -32.52
CA SER A 335 0.78 14.72 -33.92
C SER A 335 -0.61 14.62 -34.56
N SER A 336 -1.34 13.51 -34.38
CA SER A 336 -2.69 13.37 -34.96
C SER A 336 -3.60 12.43 -34.16
N PRO A 337 -4.94 12.67 -34.16
CA PRO A 337 -5.89 11.76 -33.51
C PRO A 337 -5.89 10.33 -34.06
N ARG A 338 -5.70 10.17 -35.38
CA ARG A 338 -5.68 8.83 -36.02
C ARG A 338 -4.48 8.02 -35.54
N LEU A 339 -3.28 8.61 -35.55
CA LEU A 339 -2.07 7.95 -35.10
C LEU A 339 -2.10 7.64 -33.61
N ARG A 340 -2.60 8.58 -32.81
CA ARG A 340 -2.80 8.39 -31.37
C ARG A 340 -3.70 7.19 -31.07
N ARG A 341 -4.87 7.09 -31.70
CA ARG A 341 -5.78 5.94 -31.53
C ARG A 341 -5.14 4.63 -31.97
N ALA A 342 -4.42 4.63 -33.10
CA ALA A 342 -3.71 3.45 -33.57
C ALA A 342 -2.66 2.98 -32.56
N LEU A 343 -1.88 3.90 -31.98
CA LEU A 343 -0.90 3.59 -30.93
C LEU A 343 -1.55 3.05 -29.66
N ILE A 344 -2.62 3.70 -29.18
CA ILE A 344 -3.35 3.22 -27.99
C ILE A 344 -3.84 1.78 -28.23
N SER A 345 -4.51 1.54 -29.36
CA SER A 345 -5.10 0.23 -29.66
C SER A 345 -4.05 -0.88 -29.84
N HIS A 346 -2.98 -0.63 -30.60
CA HIS A 346 -2.06 -1.72 -31.01
C HIS A 346 -0.82 -1.84 -30.12
N VAL A 347 -0.43 -0.77 -29.42
CA VAL A 347 0.80 -0.74 -28.63
C VAL A 347 0.50 -0.79 -27.13
N ILE A 348 -0.61 -0.17 -26.69
CA ILE A 348 -0.92 -0.01 -25.26
C ILE A 348 -1.93 -1.05 -24.77
N THR A 349 -3.10 -1.18 -25.42
CA THR A 349 -4.22 -1.96 -24.88
C THR A 349 -4.46 -3.32 -25.52
N ASP A 350 -3.60 -3.74 -26.45
CA ASP A 350 -3.76 -4.99 -27.21
C ASP A 350 -5.19 -5.15 -27.80
N GLY A 351 -5.80 -4.03 -28.22
CA GLY A 351 -7.11 -4.00 -28.89
C GLY A 351 -8.33 -3.84 -27.99
N HIS A 352 -8.19 -3.87 -26.66
CA HIS A 352 -9.33 -3.67 -25.77
C HIS A 352 -9.76 -2.21 -25.70
N SER A 353 -11.05 -1.93 -25.98
CA SER A 353 -11.67 -0.64 -25.71
C SER A 353 -12.53 -0.69 -24.44
N ILE A 354 -12.69 0.46 -23.77
CA ILE A 354 -13.59 0.58 -22.62
C ILE A 354 -15.02 0.22 -23.01
N SER A 355 -15.45 0.65 -24.20
CA SER A 355 -16.82 0.41 -24.68
C SER A 355 -17.12 -1.08 -24.83
N ASP A 356 -16.15 -1.89 -25.26
CA ASP A 356 -16.37 -3.32 -25.46
C ASP A 356 -16.46 -4.04 -24.12
N LEU A 357 -15.64 -3.62 -23.15
CA LEU A 357 -15.65 -4.16 -21.79
C LEU A 357 -16.98 -3.85 -21.08
N ILE A 358 -17.47 -2.61 -21.11
CA ILE A 358 -18.72 -2.25 -20.39
C ILE A 358 -19.99 -2.86 -21.00
N LYS A 359 -19.95 -3.31 -22.26
CA LYS A 359 -21.11 -3.90 -22.96
C LYS A 359 -21.24 -5.40 -22.75
N ASN A 360 -20.21 -6.07 -22.24
CA ASN A 360 -20.19 -7.51 -22.04
C ASN A 360 -19.63 -7.83 -20.64
N GLU A 361 -20.51 -8.28 -19.75
CA GLU A 361 -20.16 -8.57 -18.36
C GLU A 361 -19.08 -9.65 -18.23
N GLU A 362 -19.12 -10.69 -19.05
CA GLU A 362 -18.13 -11.77 -19.02
C GLU A 362 -16.75 -11.27 -19.44
N HIS A 363 -16.69 -10.41 -20.47
CA HIS A 363 -15.45 -9.78 -20.90
C HIS A 363 -14.89 -8.84 -19.83
N LEU A 364 -15.76 -8.08 -19.15
CA LEU A 364 -15.35 -7.21 -18.06
C LEU A 364 -14.82 -8.02 -16.86
N ASP A 365 -15.50 -9.09 -16.46
CA ASP A 365 -15.06 -9.96 -15.36
C ASP A 365 -13.69 -10.57 -15.65
N ARG A 366 -13.52 -11.11 -16.86
CA ARG A 366 -12.23 -11.65 -17.32
C ARG A 366 -11.14 -10.58 -17.31
N PHE A 367 -11.44 -9.40 -17.85
CA PHE A 367 -10.49 -8.28 -17.87
C PHE A 367 -10.07 -7.86 -16.46
N VAL A 368 -11.03 -7.68 -15.55
CA VAL A 368 -10.78 -7.29 -14.15
C VAL A 368 -9.92 -8.34 -13.45
N ARG A 369 -10.21 -9.63 -13.60
CA ARG A 369 -9.42 -10.71 -12.98
C ARG A 369 -8.01 -10.82 -13.54
N GLN A 370 -7.82 -10.57 -14.83
CA GLN A 370 -6.51 -10.63 -15.47
C GLN A 370 -5.64 -9.39 -15.20
N ASN A 371 -6.27 -8.24 -14.92
CA ASN A 371 -5.58 -6.95 -14.82
C ASN A 371 -5.67 -6.29 -13.45
N VAL A 372 -6.24 -6.97 -12.45
CA VAL A 372 -6.20 -6.51 -11.06
C VAL A 372 -4.75 -6.36 -10.60
N THR A 373 -4.49 -5.28 -9.89
CA THR A 373 -3.16 -4.93 -9.37
C THR A 373 -3.25 -4.58 -7.89
N GLY A 374 -2.14 -4.70 -7.16
CA GLY A 374 -2.05 -4.26 -5.77
C GLY A 374 -1.72 -2.77 -5.64
N ASN A 375 -1.74 -2.26 -4.41
CA ASN A 375 -1.36 -0.89 -4.08
C ASN A 375 -0.09 -0.80 -3.21
N TRP A 376 0.67 -1.89 -3.08
CA TRP A 376 1.79 -2.01 -2.14
C TRP A 376 1.37 -1.77 -0.68
N HIS A 377 0.18 -2.24 -0.33
CA HIS A 377 -0.35 -2.29 1.02
C HIS A 377 -0.55 -3.74 1.53
N PRO A 378 0.45 -4.64 1.44
CA PRO A 378 0.31 -5.94 2.08
C PRO A 378 0.20 -5.75 3.60
N THR A 379 -0.79 -6.41 4.21
CA THR A 379 -1.09 -6.33 5.65
C THR A 379 -1.60 -7.68 6.16
N SER A 380 -1.78 -7.76 7.48
CA SER A 380 -2.70 -8.69 8.14
C SER A 380 -2.31 -10.18 8.18
N SER A 381 -1.09 -10.49 7.73
CA SER A 381 -0.51 -11.84 7.68
C SER A 381 -0.10 -12.45 9.04
N CYS A 382 -0.13 -11.64 10.10
CA CYS A 382 0.11 -12.03 11.50
C CYS A 382 -0.88 -11.34 12.43
N LYS A 383 -2.17 -11.37 12.08
CA LYS A 383 -3.19 -10.55 12.72
C LYS A 383 -3.23 -10.64 14.26
N ILE A 384 -3.51 -9.50 14.88
CA ILE A 384 -3.97 -9.42 16.26
C ILE A 384 -5.35 -10.06 16.37
N GLY A 385 -5.62 -10.75 17.47
CA GLY A 385 -6.97 -11.17 17.82
C GLY A 385 -7.12 -11.55 19.29
N GLN A 386 -8.35 -11.85 19.69
CA GLN A 386 -8.69 -12.30 21.05
C GLN A 386 -8.10 -13.68 21.34
N ALA A 387 -7.84 -14.02 22.61
CA ALA A 387 -7.25 -15.31 22.98
C ALA A 387 -7.98 -16.53 22.37
N SER A 388 -9.30 -16.45 22.26
CA SER A 388 -10.18 -17.46 21.65
C SER A 388 -10.13 -17.55 20.12
N ASP A 389 -9.55 -16.57 19.43
CA ASP A 389 -9.43 -16.54 17.97
C ASP A 389 -8.28 -17.47 17.52
N PRO A 390 -8.58 -18.62 16.89
CA PRO A 390 -7.57 -19.60 16.50
C PRO A 390 -6.69 -19.10 15.35
N ALA A 391 -7.12 -18.08 14.61
CA ALA A 391 -6.36 -17.49 13.51
C ALA A 391 -5.50 -16.30 13.95
N ALA A 392 -5.58 -15.88 15.21
CA ALA A 392 -4.76 -14.80 15.73
C ALA A 392 -3.31 -15.27 15.94
N VAL A 393 -2.36 -14.43 15.54
CA VAL A 393 -0.91 -14.68 15.70
C VAL A 393 -0.36 -13.92 16.89
N THR A 394 -0.92 -12.74 17.16
CA THR A 394 -0.48 -11.87 18.24
C THR A 394 -1.61 -11.50 19.20
N ASP A 395 -1.24 -11.12 20.41
CA ASP A 395 -2.13 -10.40 21.33
C ASP A 395 -2.22 -8.90 20.96
N PRO A 396 -3.11 -8.10 21.57
CA PRO A 396 -3.22 -6.67 21.26
C PRO A 396 -1.97 -5.81 21.54
N SER A 397 -0.96 -6.36 22.23
CA SER A 397 0.35 -5.72 22.48
C SER A 397 1.44 -6.26 21.56
N GLY A 398 1.06 -6.99 20.51
CA GLY A 398 1.95 -7.53 19.48
C GLY A 398 2.73 -8.77 19.89
N ARG A 399 2.50 -9.36 21.07
CA ARG A 399 3.23 -10.56 21.51
C ARG A 399 2.82 -11.76 20.69
N VAL A 400 3.81 -12.50 20.17
CA VAL A 400 3.57 -13.70 19.36
C VAL A 400 3.10 -14.84 20.26
N ARG A 401 2.03 -15.51 19.85
CA ARG A 401 1.45 -16.62 20.61
C ARG A 401 2.36 -17.84 20.61
N GLY A 402 2.29 -18.61 21.69
CA GLY A 402 3.05 -19.86 21.83
C GLY A 402 4.54 -19.68 22.16
N VAL A 403 5.06 -18.44 22.18
CA VAL A 403 6.45 -18.12 22.52
C VAL A 403 6.52 -16.92 23.47
N SER A 404 7.67 -16.73 24.13
CA SER A 404 7.96 -15.59 25.00
C SER A 404 9.13 -14.75 24.49
N GLY A 405 9.11 -13.45 24.81
CA GLY A 405 10.13 -12.48 24.40
C GLY A 405 10.04 -12.03 22.93
N LEU A 406 9.00 -12.42 22.18
CA LEU A 406 8.85 -12.06 20.77
C LEU A 406 7.61 -11.21 20.51
N ARG A 407 7.78 -10.11 19.76
CA ARG A 407 6.69 -9.25 19.29
C ARG A 407 6.77 -8.98 17.80
N ILE A 408 5.67 -8.48 17.24
CA ILE A 408 5.60 -7.93 15.89
C ILE A 408 5.00 -6.51 15.97
N ALA A 409 5.58 -5.55 15.26
CA ALA A 409 5.18 -4.15 15.30
C ALA A 409 5.11 -3.50 13.89
N ASP A 410 4.65 -4.27 12.91
CA ASP A 410 4.48 -3.81 11.52
C ASP A 410 3.06 -4.08 10.96
N ALA A 411 2.87 -3.87 9.66
CA ALA A 411 1.59 -4.04 8.97
C ALA A 411 0.99 -5.46 9.05
N SER A 412 1.79 -6.48 9.32
CA SER A 412 1.32 -7.87 9.46
C SER A 412 0.31 -8.03 10.60
N VAL A 413 0.40 -7.23 11.66
CA VAL A 413 -0.45 -7.38 12.85
C VAL A 413 -1.85 -6.80 12.69
N MET A 414 -2.09 -6.03 11.63
CA MET A 414 -3.41 -5.45 11.37
C MET A 414 -4.46 -6.57 11.26
N PRO A 415 -5.62 -6.48 11.91
CA PRO A 415 -6.67 -7.50 11.75
C PRO A 415 -7.24 -7.57 10.32
N PHE A 416 -7.24 -6.43 9.64
CA PHE A 416 -7.65 -6.26 8.25
C PHE A 416 -6.93 -5.04 7.66
N CYS A 417 -6.86 -4.96 6.32
CA CYS A 417 -6.29 -3.80 5.65
C CYS A 417 -7.18 -2.56 5.93
N PRO A 418 -6.63 -1.48 6.50
CA PRO A 418 -7.40 -0.28 6.80
C PRO A 418 -7.82 0.44 5.51
N ARG A 419 -8.90 1.23 5.57
CA ARG A 419 -9.42 2.06 4.47
C ARG A 419 -8.54 3.28 4.17
N ALA A 420 -7.23 3.08 4.04
CA ALA A 420 -6.21 4.10 3.83
C ALA A 420 -4.94 3.49 3.23
N ASN A 421 -4.08 4.31 2.63
CA ASN A 421 -2.70 3.91 2.37
C ASN A 421 -2.01 3.54 3.69
N THR A 422 -1.21 2.47 3.69
CA THR A 422 -0.84 1.77 4.94
C THR A 422 0.40 2.30 5.64
N ASN A 423 1.14 3.27 5.09
CA ASN A 423 2.34 3.81 5.75
C ASN A 423 2.02 4.45 7.12
N ILE A 424 1.07 5.41 7.17
CA ILE A 424 0.68 6.07 8.43
C ILE A 424 0.04 5.08 9.43
N PRO A 425 -0.90 4.20 9.02
CA PRO A 425 -1.38 3.12 9.87
C PRO A 425 -0.27 2.21 10.43
N THR A 426 0.76 1.90 9.64
CA THR A 426 1.88 1.06 10.11
C THR A 426 2.73 1.77 11.15
N ILE A 427 3.01 3.06 10.97
CA ILE A 427 3.74 3.85 11.96
C ILE A 427 2.90 4.02 13.24
N MET A 428 1.58 4.17 13.12
CA MET A 428 0.67 4.17 14.28
C MET A 428 0.75 2.85 15.06
N VAL A 429 0.75 1.71 14.37
CA VAL A 429 0.96 0.39 14.98
C VAL A 429 2.30 0.37 15.73
N ALA A 430 3.39 0.79 15.10
CA ALA A 430 4.71 0.82 15.72
C ALA A 430 4.75 1.72 16.97
N GLU A 431 4.12 2.90 16.92
CA GLU A 431 3.98 3.82 18.06
C GLU A 431 3.20 3.18 19.21
N LYS A 432 2.08 2.52 18.92
CA LYS A 432 1.29 1.80 19.93
C LYS A 432 2.10 0.67 20.57
N MET A 433 2.84 -0.11 19.78
CA MET A 433 3.65 -1.22 20.29
C MET A 433 4.86 -0.72 21.10
N ALA A 434 5.51 0.36 20.68
CA ALA A 434 6.60 0.98 21.46
C ALA A 434 6.11 1.44 22.84
N ASP A 435 4.93 2.05 22.92
CA ASP A 435 4.32 2.44 24.19
C ASP A 435 3.96 1.24 25.09
N ALA A 436 3.46 0.15 24.50
CA ALA A 436 3.20 -1.09 25.24
C ALA A 436 4.49 -1.69 25.84
N ILE A 437 5.57 -1.74 25.07
CA ILE A 437 6.89 -2.22 25.53
C ILE A 437 7.37 -1.37 26.72
N LEU A 438 7.37 -0.04 26.60
CA LEU A 438 7.82 0.85 27.67
C LEU A 438 6.98 0.75 28.95
N LYS A 439 5.66 0.55 28.83
CA LYS A 439 4.76 0.36 29.98
C LYS A 439 5.07 -0.93 30.73
N GLU A 440 5.46 -1.98 30.03
CA GLU A 440 5.82 -3.25 30.65
C GLU A 440 7.17 -3.20 31.35
N ASP A 441 8.16 -2.56 30.73
CA ASP A 441 9.48 -2.36 31.33
C ASP A 441 9.40 -1.55 32.63
N ARG A 442 8.55 -0.52 32.68
CA ARG A 442 8.30 0.24 33.91
C ARG A 442 7.65 -0.62 35.00
N LYS A 443 6.74 -1.52 34.63
CA LYS A 443 6.07 -2.42 35.60
C LYS A 443 7.03 -3.48 36.13
N SER A 444 7.95 -3.98 35.31
CA SER A 444 8.95 -4.95 35.75
C SER A 444 10.02 -4.31 36.63
N SER A 445 10.40 -3.06 36.36
CA SER A 445 11.37 -2.30 37.18
C SER A 445 10.80 -1.85 38.53
N THR A 446 9.48 -1.70 38.67
CA THR A 446 8.84 -1.35 39.96
C THR A 446 8.60 -2.57 40.86
N LYS A 447 8.70 -3.79 40.31
CA LYS A 447 8.55 -5.06 41.03
C LYS A 447 9.88 -5.69 41.48
N ARG A 448 11.00 -5.15 41.01
CA ARG A 448 12.35 -5.45 41.51
C ARG A 448 12.76 -4.34 42.47
#